data_AF-A0A353R696-F1
#
_entry.id   AF-A0A353R696-F1
#
_cell.length_a   1.000
_cell.length_b   1.000
_cell.length_c   1.000
_cell.angle_alpha   90.00
_cell.angle_beta   90.00
_cell.angle_gamma   90.00
#
_symmetry.space_group_name_H-M   'P 1'
#
loop_
_entity.id
_entity.type
_entity.pdbx_description
1 polymer ?
#
loop_
_entity_poly.entity_id
_entity_poly.type
_entity_poly.pdbx_seq_one_letter_code
_entity_poly.pdbx_strand_id
1 'polypeptide(L)'
;MIQRIQTLYLAIALGLMISILFGIYADFMPFVVLTCASCLLLLVIIFLFRYRKMQIRLCIYTSLILLGQQVWMGVVYVKNMSEISFPVTTVFPLISIILVLLALRAIGIDEALVQSYKRLRSKKEKK
;
A
#
# COMPACT_ATOMS: atom_id res chain seq x y z
N MET A 1 5.11 -9.29 -19.08
CA MET A 1 5.84 -8.04 -18.74
C MET A 1 5.64 -7.77 -17.26
N ILE A 2 6.50 -8.35 -16.41
CA ILE A 2 6.36 -8.38 -14.94
C ILE A 2 7.03 -7.20 -14.25
N GLN A 3 7.71 -6.32 -15.00
CA GLN A 3 8.39 -5.14 -14.44
C GLN A 3 7.54 -3.88 -14.63
N ARG A 4 6.71 -3.59 -13.62
CA ARG A 4 6.34 -2.22 -13.29
C ARG A 4 6.98 -1.96 -11.93
N ILE A 5 7.79 -0.91 -11.81
CA ILE A 5 8.44 -0.48 -10.55
C ILE A 5 7.43 -0.42 -9.38
N GLN A 6 6.17 -0.15 -9.69
CA GLN A 6 5.03 -0.23 -8.78
C GLN A 6 4.85 -1.59 -8.06
N THR A 7 4.95 -2.73 -8.75
CA THR A 7 4.77 -4.04 -8.10
C THR A 7 5.89 -4.29 -7.09
N LEU A 8 7.07 -3.70 -7.33
CA LEU A 8 8.21 -3.75 -6.42
C LEU A 8 7.96 -2.92 -5.16
N TYR A 9 7.39 -1.71 -5.27
CA TYR A 9 6.97 -0.92 -4.10
C TYR A 9 5.88 -1.61 -3.28
N LEU A 10 4.88 -2.21 -3.93
CA LEU A 10 3.82 -2.96 -3.26
C LEU A 10 4.35 -4.23 -2.59
N ALA A 11 5.29 -4.93 -3.22
CA ALA A 11 5.93 -6.10 -2.63
C ALA A 11 6.81 -5.76 -1.42
N ILE A 12 7.55 -4.64 -1.47
CA ILE A 12 8.31 -4.15 -0.30
C ILE A 12 7.36 -3.75 0.83
N ALA A 13 6.28 -3.02 0.53
CA ALA A 13 5.28 -2.65 1.54
C ALA A 13 4.63 -3.89 2.18
N LEU A 14 4.37 -4.93 1.38
CA LEU A 14 3.87 -6.21 1.86
C LEU A 14 4.88 -6.91 2.78
N GLY A 15 6.16 -6.96 2.40
CA GLY A 15 7.22 -7.52 3.24
C GLY A 15 7.35 -6.79 4.58
N LEU A 16 7.30 -5.46 4.57
CA LEU A 16 7.30 -4.65 5.81
C LEU A 16 6.09 -4.95 6.69
N MET A 17 4.90 -5.10 6.10
CA MET A 17 3.68 -5.43 6.82
C MET A 17 3.72 -6.84 7.43
N ILE A 18 4.31 -7.81 6.74
CA ILE A 18 4.52 -9.15 7.28
C ILE A 18 5.48 -9.11 8.47
N SER A 19 6.53 -8.30 8.42
CA SER A 19 7.46 -8.16 9.55
C SER A 19 6.80 -7.60 10.82
N ILE A 20 5.72 -6.82 10.69
CA ILE A 20 4.94 -6.31 11.84
C ILE A 20 4.24 -7.45 12.58
N LEU A 21 3.82 -8.52 11.88
CA LEU A 21 3.14 -9.67 12.49
C LEU A 21 4.01 -10.46 13.49
N PHE A 22 5.34 -10.32 13.40
CA PHE A 22 6.28 -10.95 14.33
C PHE A 22 6.75 -9.99 15.45
N GLY A 23 6.25 -8.75 15.49
CA GLY A 23 6.63 -7.74 16.49
C GLY A 23 5.79 -7.77 17.76
N ILE A 24 6.07 -6.85 18.68
CA ILE A 24 5.39 -6.70 20.00
C ILE A 24 3.85 -6.55 19.88
N TYR A 25 3.35 -6.15 18.72
CA TYR A 25 1.91 -6.03 18.44
C TYR A 25 1.23 -7.36 18.06
N ALA A 26 1.98 -8.47 17.96
CA ALA A 26 1.47 -9.80 17.62
C ALA A 26 0.50 -10.36 18.68
N ASP A 27 0.65 -9.94 19.93
CA ASP A 27 -0.23 -10.39 21.02
C ASP A 27 -1.60 -9.68 21.00
N PHE A 28 -1.72 -8.56 20.29
CA PHE A 28 -2.97 -7.84 20.14
C PHE A 28 -3.79 -8.39 18.95
N MET A 29 -4.68 -9.34 19.24
CA MET A 29 -5.63 -9.94 18.28
C MET A 29 -6.25 -8.98 17.26
N PRO A 30 -6.83 -7.82 17.64
CA PRO A 30 -7.46 -6.92 16.66
C PRO A 30 -6.46 -6.28 15.69
N PHE A 31 -5.22 -6.03 16.12
CA PHE A 31 -4.17 -5.48 15.26
C PHE A 31 -3.63 -6.50 14.27
N VAL A 32 -3.50 -7.76 14.70
CA VAL A 32 -3.07 -8.87 13.84
C VAL A 32 -4.08 -9.10 12.73
N VAL A 33 -5.38 -9.12 13.05
CA VAL A 33 -6.44 -9.30 12.05
C VAL A 33 -6.43 -8.18 11.01
N LEU A 34 -6.28 -6.92 11.44
CA LEU A 34 -6.24 -5.77 10.54
C LEU A 34 -4.99 -5.77 9.64
N THR A 35 -3.84 -6.17 10.19
CA THR A 35 -2.58 -6.29 9.45
C THR A 35 -2.64 -7.43 8.43
N CYS A 36 -3.19 -8.59 8.81
CA CYS A 36 -3.44 -9.70 7.89
C CYS A 36 -4.41 -9.31 6.75
N ALA A 37 -5.49 -8.59 7.06
CA ALA A 37 -6.42 -8.09 6.07
C ALA A 37 -5.73 -7.11 5.08
N SER A 38 -4.88 -6.22 5.59
CA SER A 38 -4.10 -5.30 4.76
C SER A 38 -3.09 -6.02 3.87
N CYS A 39 -2.40 -7.05 4.37
CA CYS A 39 -1.51 -7.90 3.57
C CYS A 39 -2.27 -8.63 2.46
N LEU A 40 -3.45 -9.19 2.75
CA LEU A 40 -4.31 -9.82 1.76
C LEU A 40 -4.73 -8.83 0.67
N LEU A 41 -5.10 -7.60 1.03
CA LEU A 41 -5.42 -6.54 0.07
C LEU A 41 -4.22 -6.21 -0.82
N LEU A 42 -3.02 -6.07 -0.25
CA LEU A 42 -1.78 -5.86 -1.02
C LEU A 42 -1.50 -7.01 -1.99
N LEU A 43 -1.68 -8.27 -1.58
CA LEU A 43 -1.57 -9.43 -2.48
C LEU A 43 -2.57 -9.36 -3.61
N VAL A 44 -3.85 -9.10 -3.31
CA VAL A 44 -4.90 -8.98 -4.33
C VAL A 44 -4.56 -7.88 -5.33
N ILE A 45 -4.05 -6.74 -4.88
CA ILE A 45 -3.61 -5.63 -5.75
C ILE A 45 -2.46 -6.05 -6.67
N ILE A 46 -1.52 -6.88 -6.19
CA ILE A 46 -0.41 -7.42 -7.00
C ILE A 46 -0.95 -8.35 -8.09
N PHE A 47 -1.90 -9.23 -7.77
CA PHE A 47 -2.53 -10.12 -8.74
C PHE A 47 -3.46 -9.38 -9.72
N LEU A 48 -4.03 -8.24 -9.34
CA LEU A 48 -4.92 -7.44 -10.18
C LEU A 48 -4.21 -6.55 -11.22
N PHE A 49 -3.01 -6.95 -11.67
CA PHE A 49 -2.18 -6.22 -12.65
C PHE A 49 -2.86 -5.99 -14.01
N ARG A 50 -3.90 -6.79 -14.32
CA ARG A 50 -4.59 -6.76 -15.62
C ARG A 50 -5.58 -5.59 -15.74
N TYR A 51 -6.08 -5.06 -14.63
CA TYR A 51 -7.11 -4.02 -14.59
C TYR A 51 -6.60 -2.74 -13.89
N ARG A 52 -5.84 -1.92 -14.62
CA ARG A 52 -5.16 -0.72 -14.06
C ARG A 52 -6.09 0.23 -13.29
N LYS A 53 -7.30 0.50 -13.82
CA LYS A 53 -8.29 1.36 -13.15
C LYS A 53 -8.83 0.79 -11.84
N MET A 54 -8.94 -0.53 -11.72
CA MET A 54 -9.34 -1.19 -10.47
C MET A 54 -8.18 -1.16 -9.47
N GLN A 55 -6.96 -1.38 -9.96
CA GLN A 55 -5.75 -1.37 -9.14
C GLN A 55 -5.50 -0.01 -8.47
N ILE A 56 -5.69 1.10 -9.19
CA ILE A 56 -5.59 2.45 -8.61
C ILE A 56 -6.60 2.64 -7.48
N ARG A 57 -7.88 2.31 -7.72
CA ARG A 57 -8.93 2.48 -6.70
C ARG A 57 -8.65 1.65 -5.45
N LEU A 58 -8.22 0.39 -5.62
CA LEU A 58 -7.84 -0.48 -4.50
C LEU A 58 -6.60 0.01 -3.76
N CYS A 59 -5.61 0.57 -4.45
CA CYS A 59 -4.47 1.22 -3.80
C CYS A 59 -4.90 2.41 -2.93
N ILE A 60 -5.86 3.23 -3.39
CA ILE A 60 -6.40 4.34 -2.60
C ILE A 60 -7.08 3.81 -1.33
N TYR A 61 -7.94 2.79 -1.46
CA TYR A 61 -8.61 2.19 -0.30
C TYR A 61 -7.61 1.56 0.68
N THR A 62 -6.59 0.87 0.18
CA THR A 62 -5.55 0.26 1.02
C THR A 62 -4.72 1.32 1.74
N SER A 63 -4.38 2.42 1.07
CA SER A 63 -3.71 3.57 1.70
C SER A 63 -4.54 4.15 2.84
N LEU A 64 -5.86 4.29 2.63
CA LEU A 64 -6.78 4.83 3.63
C LEU A 64 -6.92 3.88 4.85
N ILE A 65 -6.98 2.58 4.61
CA ILE A 65 -7.00 1.56 5.69
C ILE A 65 -5.72 1.61 6.52
N LEU A 66 -4.55 1.72 5.86
CA LEU A 66 -3.27 1.85 6.54
C LEU A 66 -3.16 3.15 7.36
N LEU A 67 -3.71 4.26 6.85
CA LEU A 67 -3.83 5.50 7.62
C LEU A 67 -4.71 5.32 8.86
N GLY A 68 -5.85 4.65 8.73
CA GLY A 68 -6.73 4.32 9.86
C GLY A 68 -6.02 3.48 10.91
N GLN A 69 -5.28 2.45 10.48
CA GLN A 69 -4.46 1.62 11.37
C GLN A 69 -3.42 2.46 12.12
N GLN A 70 -2.80 3.43 11.45
CA GLN A 70 -1.77 4.27 12.07
C GLN A 70 -2.34 5.27 13.09
N VAL A 71 -3.52 5.84 12.80
CA VAL A 71 -4.23 6.69 13.77
C VAL A 71 -4.64 5.86 14.99
N TRP A 72 -5.14 4.63 14.79
CA TRP A 72 -5.50 3.75 15.90
C TRP A 72 -4.28 3.42 16.78
N MET A 73 -3.14 3.08 16.17
CA MET A 73 -1.88 2.87 16.90
C MET A 73 -1.48 4.10 17.73
N GLY A 74 -1.58 5.30 17.14
CA GLY A 74 -1.30 6.55 17.84
C GLY A 74 -2.22 6.81 19.04
N VAL A 75 -3.52 6.56 18.89
CA VAL A 75 -4.50 6.72 19.99
C VAL A 75 -4.23 5.73 21.12
N VAL A 76 -3.95 4.47 20.80
CA VAL A 76 -3.61 3.45 21.82
C VAL A 76 -2.31 3.81 22.54
N TYR A 77 -1.32 4.32 21.82
CA TYR A 77 -0.05 4.78 22.41
C TYR A 77 -0.26 5.95 23.39
N VAL A 78 -0.99 7.00 22.99
CA VAL A 78 -1.25 8.16 23.85
C VAL A 78 -2.03 7.74 25.11
N LYS A 79 -2.95 6.78 24.98
CA LYS A 79 -3.76 6.30 26.10
C LYS A 79 -2.98 5.44 27.10
N ASN A 80 -1.94 4.73 26.65
CA ASN A 80 -1.13 3.81 27.45
C ASN A 80 0.33 4.28 27.59
N MET A 81 0.55 5.60 27.56
CA MET A 81 1.86 6.24 27.51
C MET A 81 2.80 5.84 28.67
N SER A 82 2.24 5.34 29.78
CA SER A 82 2.95 4.91 30.99
C SER A 82 3.48 3.47 30.96
N GLU A 83 2.97 2.61 30.08
CA GLU A 83 3.28 1.17 30.09
C GLU A 83 3.97 0.67 28.82
N ILE A 84 3.88 1.42 27.71
CA ILE A 84 4.33 0.95 26.40
C ILE A 84 5.60 1.71 25.98
N SER A 85 6.76 1.04 26.04
CA SER A 85 7.98 1.50 25.35
C SER A 85 7.72 1.59 23.85
N PHE A 86 7.98 2.74 23.23
CA PHE A 86 7.81 2.98 21.79
C PHE A 86 8.67 1.99 20.98
N PRO A 87 8.07 0.93 20.40
CA PRO A 87 8.84 0.00 19.60
C PRO A 87 9.01 0.55 18.19
N VAL A 88 10.15 0.24 17.58
CA VAL A 88 10.48 0.67 16.20
C VAL A 88 9.43 0.21 15.18
N THR A 89 8.68 -0.85 15.50
CA THR A 89 7.57 -1.38 14.69
C THR A 89 6.40 -0.40 14.50
N THR A 90 6.24 0.63 15.34
CA THR A 90 5.21 1.67 15.15
C THR A 90 5.49 2.57 13.95
N VAL A 91 6.73 2.63 13.47
CA VAL A 91 7.13 3.46 12.30
C VAL A 91 6.84 2.73 10.98
N PHE A 92 6.70 1.40 11.01
CA PHE A 92 6.53 0.57 9.81
C PHE A 92 5.24 0.86 9.01
N PRO A 93 4.07 1.12 9.64
CA PRO A 93 2.88 1.50 8.89
C PRO A 93 3.02 2.88 8.26
N LEU A 94 3.76 3.80 8.89
CA LEU A 94 4.06 5.12 8.34
C LEU A 94 4.92 5.02 7.07
N ILE A 95 5.96 4.18 7.10
CA ILE A 95 6.79 3.86 5.93
C ILE A 95 5.95 3.20 4.83
N SER A 96 5.05 2.28 5.20
CA SER A 96 4.18 1.59 4.26
C SER A 96 3.19 2.53 3.57
N ILE A 97 2.66 3.53 4.27
CA ILE A 97 1.82 4.58 3.66
C ILE A 97 2.61 5.33 2.58
N ILE A 98 3.86 5.72 2.87
CA ILE A 98 4.71 6.42 1.90
C ILE A 98 4.93 5.55 0.66
N LEU A 99 5.23 4.26 0.86
CA LEU A 99 5.41 3.30 -0.24
C LEU A 99 4.14 3.11 -1.08
N VAL A 100 2.97 3.02 -0.44
CA VAL A 100 1.68 2.91 -1.15
C VAL A 100 1.36 4.18 -1.93
N LEU A 101 1.66 5.37 -1.39
CA LEU A 101 1.49 6.64 -2.10
C LEU A 101 2.43 6.76 -3.31
N LEU A 102 3.68 6.33 -3.17
CA LEU A 102 4.64 6.27 -4.29
C LEU A 102 4.18 5.27 -5.36
N ALA A 103 3.72 4.09 -4.96
CA ALA A 103 3.15 3.10 -5.87
C ALA A 103 1.95 3.67 -6.62
N LEU A 104 1.05 4.40 -5.95
CA LEU A 104 -0.10 5.06 -6.58
C LEU A 104 0.33 6.08 -7.64
N ARG A 105 1.29 6.95 -7.31
CA ARG A 105 1.82 7.93 -8.27
C ARG A 105 2.46 7.26 -9.49
N ALA A 106 3.22 6.19 -9.26
CA ALA A 106 3.83 5.42 -10.35
C ALA A 106 2.76 4.83 -11.31
N ILE A 107 1.65 4.29 -10.78
CA ILE A 107 0.55 3.76 -11.62
C ILE A 107 -0.06 4.88 -12.48
N GLY A 108 -0.36 6.02 -11.87
CA GLY A 108 -1.05 7.12 -12.54
C GLY A 108 -0.25 7.67 -13.72
N ILE A 109 1.07 7.83 -13.54
CA ILE A 109 1.99 8.27 -14.60
C ILE A 109 2.03 7.24 -15.73
N ASP A 110 2.09 5.95 -15.39
CA ASP A 110 2.13 4.86 -16.36
C ASP A 110 0.84 4.71 -17.18
N GLU A 111 -0.32 5.00 -16.58
CA GLU A 111 -1.60 5.06 -17.29
C GLU A 111 -1.65 6.28 -18.23
N ALA A 112 -1.22 7.45 -17.76
CA ALA A 112 -1.17 8.67 -18.55
C ALA A 112 -0.27 8.53 -19.78
N LEU A 113 0.89 7.88 -19.64
CA LEU A 113 1.86 7.65 -20.72
C LEU A 113 1.31 6.67 -21.77
N VAL A 114 0.62 5.60 -21.36
CA VAL A 114 -0.04 4.69 -22.31
C VAL A 114 -1.17 5.40 -23.05
N GLN A 115 -1.89 6.30 -22.38
CA GLN A 115 -2.98 7.05 -23.00
C GLN A 115 -2.48 8.12 -23.98
N SER A 116 -1.34 8.77 -23.68
CA SER A 116 -0.70 9.71 -24.62
C SER A 116 -0.18 9.01 -25.87
N TYR A 117 0.43 7.82 -25.73
CA TYR A 117 0.89 7.02 -26.87
C TYR A 117 -0.27 6.58 -27.78
N LYS A 118 -1.40 6.13 -27.19
CA LYS A 118 -2.62 5.81 -27.95
C LYS A 118 -3.14 7.00 -28.76
N ARG A 119 -3.13 8.20 -28.16
CA ARG A 119 -3.56 9.44 -28.84
C ARG A 119 -2.68 9.75 -30.06
N LEU A 120 -1.35 9.67 -29.90
CA LEU A 120 -0.38 9.90 -30.99
C LEU A 120 -0.57 8.91 -32.15
N ARG A 121 -0.76 7.62 -31.83
CA ARG A 121 -0.99 6.59 -32.86
C ARG A 121 -2.27 6.84 -33.66
N SER A 122 -3.39 7.18 -33.00
CA SER A 122 -4.66 7.44 -33.71
C SER A 122 -4.59 8.64 -34.67
N LYS A 123 -3.70 9.61 -34.39
CA LYS A 123 -3.50 10.78 -35.24
C LYS A 123 -2.67 10.44 -36.48
N LYS A 124 -1.81 9.42 -36.40
CA LYS A 124 -0.99 8.92 -37.52
C LYS A 124 -1.78 8.07 -38.50
N GLU A 125 -2.81 7.34 -38.04
CA GLU A 125 -3.71 6.55 -38.92
C GLU A 125 -4.73 7.41 -39.68
N LYS A 126 -4.91 8.69 -39.32
CA LYS A 126 -5.84 9.61 -39.98
C LYS A 126 -5.19 10.47 -41.08
N LYS A 127 -3.94 10.21 -41.45
CA LYS A 127 -3.18 10.96 -42.44
C LYS A 127 -2.65 10.01 -43.50
#